data_AF-A0A6B0WES8-F1
#
_entry.id   AF-A0A6B0WES8-F1
#
_cell.length_a   1.000
_cell.length_b   1.000
_cell.length_c   1.000
_cell.angle_alpha   90.00
_cell.angle_beta   90.00
_cell.angle_gamma   90.00
#
_symmetry.space_group_name_H-M   'P 1'
#
loop_
_entity.id
_entity.type
_entity.pdbx_description
1 polymer ?
#
loop_
_entity_poly.entity_id
_entity_poly.type
_entity_poly.pdbx_seq_one_letter_code
_entity_poly.pdbx_strand_id
1 'polypeptide(L)'
;MVSQGSGSLAESDSDVVVRIEQVSAQPTGEGNRLEVSIETNHGPLTALMDPAEGSVKCAIFVGTEGPAGGVYARLAEDLVEQGITSLRVNPRLTGELEETVIDVLAACSL
;
A
#
# COMPACT_ATOMS: atom_id res chain seq x y z
N MET A 1 -44.45 22.88 -22.08
CA MET A 1 -44.47 22.28 -20.74
C MET A 1 -43.76 20.95 -20.84
N VAL A 2 -42.41 20.96 -20.72
CA VAL A 2 -41.57 19.76 -20.81
C VAL A 2 -40.91 19.62 -19.45
N SER A 3 -41.26 18.54 -18.77
CA SER A 3 -40.80 18.14 -17.44
C SER A 3 -39.30 17.94 -17.45
N GLN A 4 -38.55 18.74 -16.68
CA GLN A 4 -37.18 18.40 -16.32
C GLN A 4 -37.24 17.31 -15.24
N GLY A 5 -36.78 16.11 -15.60
CA GLY A 5 -36.53 15.06 -14.63
C GLY A 5 -35.35 15.45 -13.76
N SER A 6 -35.62 15.76 -12.50
CA SER A 6 -34.64 15.91 -11.45
C SER A 6 -34.05 14.54 -11.13
N GLY A 7 -33.02 14.14 -11.88
CA GLY A 7 -32.14 13.05 -11.49
C GLY A 7 -31.24 13.53 -10.36
N SER A 8 -31.69 13.34 -9.12
CA SER A 8 -30.84 13.46 -7.94
C SER A 8 -29.76 12.37 -8.02
N LEU A 9 -28.55 12.74 -8.44
CA LEU A 9 -27.35 11.96 -8.14
C LEU A 9 -27.18 12.01 -6.63
N ALA A 10 -27.72 11.01 -5.94
CA ALA A 10 -27.36 10.77 -4.54
C ALA A 10 -25.94 10.21 -4.57
N GLU A 11 -24.95 11.09 -4.59
CA GLU A 11 -23.61 10.73 -4.13
C GLU A 11 -23.75 10.38 -2.65
N SER A 12 -23.70 9.08 -2.33
CA SER A 12 -23.51 8.68 -0.95
C SER A 12 -22.06 8.99 -0.60
N ASP A 13 -21.86 10.13 0.03
CA ASP A 13 -20.63 10.54 0.70
C ASP A 13 -20.40 9.63 1.92
N SER A 14 -20.08 8.36 1.66
CA SER A 14 -19.73 7.41 2.71
C SER A 14 -18.21 7.43 2.87
N ASP A 15 -17.75 7.94 4.01
CA ASP A 15 -16.36 7.85 4.41
C ASP A 15 -15.86 6.40 4.32
N VAL A 16 -14.73 6.21 3.64
CA VAL A 16 -14.04 4.92 3.63
C VAL A 16 -13.24 4.80 4.93
N VAL A 17 -13.73 3.96 5.85
CA VAL A 17 -13.01 3.67 7.09
C VAL A 17 -12.13 2.44 6.90
N VAL A 18 -10.82 2.66 6.98
CA VAL A 18 -9.82 1.60 7.04
C VAL A 18 -9.34 1.49 8.48
N ARG A 19 -9.58 0.32 9.08
CA ARG A 19 -9.13 -0.01 10.42
C ARG A 19 -8.07 -1.09 10.31
N ILE A 20 -6.88 -0.78 10.82
CA ILE A 20 -5.81 -1.75 11.00
C ILE A 20 -6.10 -2.53 12.29
N GLU A 21 -6.22 -3.85 12.15
CA GLU A 21 -6.52 -4.76 13.25
C GLU A 21 -5.23 -5.33 13.85
N GLN A 22 -4.27 -5.67 13.00
CA GLN A 22 -2.97 -6.17 13.42
C GLN A 22 -1.90 -5.83 12.37
N VAL A 23 -0.68 -5.61 12.84
CA VAL A 23 0.51 -5.52 11.98
C VAL A 23 1.54 -6.51 12.48
N SER A 24 2.13 -7.28 11.58
CA SER A 24 3.26 -8.15 11.87
C SER A 24 4.35 -7.96 10.82
N ALA A 25 5.60 -8.22 11.21
CA ALA A 25 6.73 -8.21 10.32
C ALA A 25 7.63 -9.40 10.61
N GLN A 26 8.15 -10.03 9.56
CA GLN A 26 9.06 -11.17 9.65
C GLN A 26 10.22 -11.02 8.67
N PRO A 27 11.45 -11.40 9.05
CA PRO A 27 12.58 -11.40 8.13
C PRO A 27 12.34 -12.33 6.94
N THR A 28 12.67 -11.86 5.73
CA THR A 28 12.60 -12.71 4.52
C THR A 28 13.80 -13.65 4.38
N GLY A 29 14.88 -13.38 5.11
CA GLY A 29 16.18 -14.04 4.94
C GLY A 29 17.07 -13.36 3.90
N GLU A 30 16.60 -12.30 3.23
CA GLU A 30 17.35 -11.51 2.26
C GLU A 30 17.73 -10.14 2.86
N GLY A 31 18.99 -9.98 3.28
CA GLY A 31 19.46 -8.73 3.87
C GLY A 31 18.67 -8.37 5.14
N ASN A 32 18.27 -7.09 5.28
CA ASN A 32 17.41 -6.61 6.37
C ASN A 32 15.92 -6.55 5.98
N ARG A 33 15.55 -7.12 4.83
CA ARG A 33 14.19 -7.04 4.29
C ARG A 33 13.20 -7.77 5.18
N LEU A 34 12.04 -7.16 5.33
CA LEU A 34 10.92 -7.68 6.10
C LEU A 34 9.73 -7.93 5.18
N GLU A 35 9.07 -9.07 5.35
CA GLU A 35 7.70 -9.25 4.89
C GLU A 35 6.77 -8.75 5.98
N VAL A 36 5.87 -7.85 5.61
CA VAL A 36 4.93 -7.17 6.50
C VAL A 36 3.52 -7.61 6.15
N SER A 37 2.76 -8.08 7.14
CA SER A 37 1.33 -8.37 7.01
C SER A 37 0.54 -7.34 7.80
N ILE A 38 -0.48 -6.75 7.16
CA ILE A 38 -1.38 -5.77 7.78
C ILE A 38 -2.80 -6.31 7.63
N GLU A 39 -3.38 -6.71 8.75
CA GLU A 39 -4.76 -7.16 8.82
C GLU A 39 -5.67 -5.93 8.92
N THR A 40 -6.70 -5.87 8.07
CA THR A 40 -7.66 -4.76 8.06
C THR A 40 -9.10 -5.26 8.01
N ASN A 41 -10.06 -4.38 8.31
CA ASN A 41 -11.48 -4.66 8.13
C ASN A 41 -11.91 -4.86 6.66
N HIS A 42 -11.01 -4.66 5.70
CA HIS A 42 -11.21 -4.94 4.27
C HIS A 42 -10.45 -6.20 3.82
N GLY A 43 -9.70 -6.85 4.71
CA GLY A 43 -8.88 -8.04 4.44
C GLY A 43 -7.38 -7.81 4.61
N PRO A 44 -6.57 -8.89 4.64
CA PRO A 44 -5.13 -8.82 4.81
C PRO A 44 -4.45 -8.23 3.58
N LEU A 45 -3.44 -7.38 3.78
CA LEU A 45 -2.51 -6.96 2.74
C LEU A 45 -1.08 -7.36 3.12
N THR A 46 -0.29 -7.71 2.10
CA THR A 46 1.12 -8.05 2.26
C THR A 46 1.99 -6.99 1.60
N ALA A 47 3.10 -6.70 2.27
CA ALA A 47 4.09 -5.76 1.78
C ALA A 47 5.50 -6.28 2.03
N LEU A 48 6.45 -5.75 1.26
CA LEU A 48 7.87 -5.95 1.48
C LEU A 48 8.48 -4.62 1.91
N MET A 49 9.21 -4.63 3.01
CA MET A 49 9.83 -3.45 3.58
C MET A 49 11.34 -3.61 3.59
N ASP A 50 12.04 -2.61 3.05
CA ASP A 50 13.48 -2.45 3.18
C ASP A 50 13.72 -1.27 4.15
N PRO A 51 13.98 -1.54 5.44
CA PRO A 51 14.06 -0.49 6.45
C PRO A 51 15.36 0.31 6.36
N ALA A 52 15.23 1.64 6.48
CA ALA A 52 16.35 2.55 6.71
C ALA A 52 16.45 2.87 8.21
N GLU A 53 17.44 2.27 8.89
CA GLU A 53 17.61 2.43 10.34
C GLU A 53 17.84 3.90 10.73
N GLY A 54 17.17 4.32 11.82
CA GLY A 54 17.29 5.68 12.35
C GLY A 54 16.57 6.76 11.54
N SER A 55 15.76 6.39 10.54
CA SER A 55 14.94 7.31 9.76
C SER A 55 13.44 7.09 9.96
N VAL A 56 12.66 8.14 9.70
CA VAL A 56 11.18 8.13 9.68
C VAL A 56 10.62 8.39 8.27
N LYS A 57 11.49 8.50 7.26
CA LYS A 57 11.07 8.73 5.87
C LYS A 57 10.70 7.39 5.24
N CYS A 58 9.57 7.34 4.56
CA CYS A 58 9.11 6.15 3.85
C CYS A 58 8.66 6.50 2.43
N ALA A 59 9.03 5.67 1.46
CA ALA A 59 8.49 5.68 0.11
C ALA A 59 7.62 4.44 -0.08
N ILE A 60 6.36 4.64 -0.50
CA ILE A 60 5.43 3.55 -0.75
C ILE A 60 5.39 3.25 -2.25
N PHE A 61 5.61 1.99 -2.60
CA PHE A 61 5.42 1.46 -3.95
C PHE A 61 4.18 0.58 -3.99
N VAL A 62 3.50 0.57 -5.13
CA VAL A 62 2.32 -0.26 -5.34
C VAL A 62 2.57 -1.17 -6.53
N GLY A 63 2.49 -2.48 -6.28
CA GLY A 63 2.62 -3.48 -7.32
C GLY A 63 3.56 -4.61 -6.94
N THR A 64 3.52 -5.63 -7.77
CA THR A 64 4.36 -6.82 -7.64
C THR A 64 5.74 -6.57 -8.27
N GLU A 65 6.64 -7.54 -8.15
CA GLU A 65 8.00 -7.46 -8.71
C GLU A 65 8.01 -7.13 -10.22
N GLY A 66 7.00 -7.61 -10.95
CA GLY A 66 6.76 -7.28 -12.35
C GLY A 66 7.90 -7.69 -13.29
N PRO A 67 7.76 -7.44 -14.60
CA PRO A 67 8.78 -7.82 -15.59
C PRO A 67 9.95 -6.83 -15.67
N ALA A 68 9.96 -5.77 -14.85
CA ALA A 68 10.90 -4.65 -14.92
C ALA A 68 12.31 -4.97 -14.38
N GLY A 69 12.69 -6.26 -14.36
CA GLY A 69 14.06 -6.69 -14.04
C GLY A 69 14.54 -6.30 -12.65
N GLY A 70 13.66 -6.33 -11.65
CA GLY A 70 14.00 -6.01 -10.26
C GLY A 70 14.15 -4.51 -9.96
N VAL A 71 13.55 -3.63 -10.76
CA VAL A 71 13.65 -2.17 -10.58
C VAL A 71 13.30 -1.72 -9.16
N TYR A 72 12.27 -2.31 -8.54
CA TYR A 72 11.86 -1.99 -7.18
C TYR A 72 12.92 -2.33 -6.14
N ALA A 73 13.62 -3.46 -6.30
CA ALA A 73 14.68 -3.87 -5.37
C ALA A 73 15.88 -2.92 -5.46
N ARG A 74 16.31 -2.56 -6.68
CA ARG A 74 17.40 -1.60 -6.89
C ARG A 74 17.06 -0.22 -6.34
N LEU A 75 15.84 0.25 -6.60
CA LEU A 75 15.40 1.55 -6.08
C LEU A 75 15.25 1.53 -4.56
N ALA A 76 14.80 0.42 -3.97
CA ALA A 76 14.76 0.25 -2.52
C ALA A 76 16.15 0.38 -1.90
N GLU A 77 17.16 -0.28 -2.48
CA GLU A 77 18.56 -0.18 -2.05
C GLU A 77 19.04 1.28 -2.10
N ASP A 78 18.85 1.97 -3.23
CA ASP A 78 19.24 3.38 -3.42
C ASP A 78 18.54 4.32 -2.42
N LEU A 79 17.29 4.02 -2.04
CA LEU A 79 16.52 4.80 -1.07
C LEU A 79 17.01 4.56 0.36
N VAL A 80 17.31 3.32 0.72
CA VAL A 80 17.84 2.97 2.04
C VAL A 80 19.19 3.67 2.28
N GLU A 81 20.07 3.73 1.28
CA GLU A 81 21.33 4.48 1.34
C GLU A 81 21.11 5.99 1.61
N GLN A 82 19.97 6.53 1.20
CA GLN A 82 19.57 7.92 1.44
C GLN A 82 18.78 8.11 2.75
N GLY A 83 18.66 7.05 3.56
CA GLY A 83 17.88 7.07 4.79
C GLY A 83 16.37 7.14 4.54
N ILE A 84 15.87 6.47 3.50
CA ILE A 84 14.44 6.38 3.19
C ILE A 84 14.06 4.90 3.18
N THR A 85 13.19 4.50 4.10
CA THR A 85 12.57 3.16 4.09
C THR A 85 11.73 3.02 2.82
N SER A 86 11.77 1.86 2.17
CA SER A 86 10.79 1.56 1.12
C SER A 86 9.81 0.51 1.58
N LEU A 87 8.53 0.71 1.27
CA LEU A 87 7.44 -0.22 1.53
C LEU A 87 6.72 -0.53 0.23
N ARG A 88 6.89 -1.74 -0.31
CA ARG A 88 6.18 -2.19 -1.51
C ARG A 88 4.93 -2.98 -1.14
N VAL A 89 3.77 -2.40 -1.40
CA VAL A 89 2.46 -3.02 -1.16
C VAL A 89 2.04 -3.84 -2.37
N ASN A 90 1.69 -5.10 -2.14
CA ASN A 90 1.05 -5.93 -3.15
C ASN A 90 -0.47 -5.69 -3.08
N PRO A 91 -1.11 -5.20 -4.16
CA PRO A 91 -2.56 -5.03 -4.16
C PRO A 91 -3.28 -6.35 -3.90
N ARG A 92 -4.26 -6.35 -3.00
CA ARG A 92 -5.05 -7.55 -2.67
C ARG A 92 -5.83 -8.05 -3.87
N LEU A 93 -6.46 -7.11 -4.60
CA LEU A 93 -7.20 -7.38 -5.83
C LEU A 93 -6.53 -6.65 -7.00
N THR A 94 -5.87 -7.41 -7.86
CA THR A 94 -5.19 -6.85 -9.03
C THR A 94 -6.22 -6.36 -10.05
N GLY A 95 -6.07 -5.12 -10.51
CA GLY A 95 -6.95 -4.50 -11.49
C GLY A 95 -8.09 -3.68 -10.89
N GLU A 96 -8.30 -3.76 -9.57
CA GLU A 96 -9.32 -3.01 -8.85
C GLU A 96 -8.70 -1.76 -8.22
N LEU A 97 -8.91 -0.61 -8.86
CA LEU A 97 -8.30 0.67 -8.44
C LEU A 97 -8.74 1.09 -7.04
N GLU A 98 -10.05 0.97 -6.74
CA GLU A 98 -10.62 1.41 -5.45
C GLU A 98 -10.01 0.61 -4.28
N GLU A 99 -9.94 -0.71 -4.41
CA GLU A 99 -9.28 -1.58 -3.43
C GLU A 99 -7.78 -1.29 -3.31
N THR A 100 -7.11 -1.03 -4.44
CA THR A 100 -5.69 -0.66 -4.43
C THR A 100 -5.46 0.66 -3.68
N VAL A 101 -6.36 1.64 -3.81
CA VAL A 101 -6.28 2.89 -3.05
C VAL A 101 -6.46 2.62 -1.56
N ILE A 102 -7.40 1.75 -1.17
CA ILE A 102 -7.61 1.34 0.23
C ILE A 102 -6.34 0.69 0.79
N ASP A 103 -5.68 -0.19 0.02
CA ASP A 103 -4.44 -0.86 0.42
C ASP A 103 -3.31 0.14 0.68
N VAL A 104 -3.19 1.15 -0.19
CA VAL A 104 -2.21 2.23 -0.04
C VAL A 104 -2.50 3.08 1.18
N LEU A 105 -3.77 3.41 1.43
CA LEU A 105 -4.16 4.19 2.61
C LEU A 105 -3.86 3.43 3.90
N ALA A 106 -4.07 2.11 3.93
CA ALA A 106 -3.64 1.27 5.04
C ALA A 106 -2.12 1.35 5.24
N ALA A 107 -1.34 1.25 4.17
CA ALA A 107 0.12 1.31 4.21
C ALA A 107 0.68 2.69 4.61
N CYS A 108 -0.03 3.78 4.36
CA CYS A 108 0.35 5.13 4.83
C CYS A 108 0.27 5.29 6.36
N SER A 109 -0.38 4.37 7.07
CA SER A 109 -0.56 4.43 8.52
C SER A 109 0.50 3.61 9.29
N LEU A 110 1.55 3.17 8.59
CA LEU A 110 2.65 2.35 9.09
C LEU A 110 3.90 3.18 9.43
#